data_AF-A0A0G0T7H4-F1
#
_entry.id   AF-A0A0G0T7H4-F1
#
_cell.length_a   1.000
_cell.length_b   1.000
_cell.length_c   1.000
_cell.angle_alpha   90.00
_cell.angle_beta   90.00
_cell.angle_gamma   90.00
#
_symmetry.space_group_name_H-M   'P 1'
#
loop_
_entity.id
_entity.type
_entity.pdbx_description
1 polymer ?
#
loop_
_entity_poly.entity_id
_entity_poly.type
_entity_poly.pdbx_seq_one_letter_code
_entity_poly.pdbx_strand_id
1 'polypeptide(L)'
;MKNIKIFKKGLANKSTTEGFTLIELLVVVAIIGILIAIVSVLLTDIRAKGDDAAVKTNLQTIKNQAELFYLDNGNSYLPAEASGEEFYGVCPVDDSSAGSMFSKDKVMFDAVAEATKRGNGSYCYASTNGWAVAVGLKTDAGASWCVDSEGASTQVDSVPSLAIDESTFACSQINSVPLPNPPNPLRPPAKPAKPAKPVEQ
;
A
#
# COMPACT_ATOMS: atom_id res chain seq x y z
N MET A 1 35.17 38.80 77.36
CA MET A 1 35.17 38.10 76.05
C MET A 1 33.90 38.49 75.31
N LYS A 2 33.99 39.23 74.20
CA LYS A 2 32.82 39.75 73.45
C LYS A 2 32.50 38.77 72.31
N ASN A 3 31.31 38.17 72.35
CA ASN A 3 30.85 37.23 71.32
C ASN A 3 30.30 38.00 70.11
N ILE A 4 31.02 37.96 69.00
CA ILE A 4 30.56 38.44 67.69
C ILE A 4 29.57 37.41 67.10
N LYS A 5 28.32 37.82 66.89
CA LYS A 5 27.34 37.04 66.12
C LYS A 5 27.39 37.50 64.66
N ILE A 6 28.04 36.71 63.80
CA ILE A 6 28.01 36.89 62.34
C ILE A 6 26.66 36.38 61.83
N PHE A 7 25.75 37.29 61.49
CA PHE A 7 24.54 36.97 60.73
C PHE A 7 24.90 36.79 59.26
N LYS A 8 24.97 35.54 58.78
CA LYS A 8 24.96 35.22 57.35
C LYS A 8 23.56 35.55 56.80
N LYS A 9 23.43 36.64 56.05
CA LYS A 9 22.25 36.93 55.20
C LYS A 9 22.14 35.83 54.14
N GLY A 10 21.07 35.03 54.19
CA GLY A 10 20.68 34.16 53.07
C GLY A 10 20.18 35.03 51.92
N LEU A 11 20.78 34.89 50.73
CA LEU A 11 20.27 35.49 49.51
C LEU A 11 18.98 34.76 49.12
N ALA A 12 17.84 35.44 49.24
CA ALA A 12 16.57 34.98 48.69
C ALA A 12 16.63 35.05 47.15
N ASN A 13 16.55 33.89 46.49
CA ASN A 13 16.45 33.80 45.04
C ASN A 13 15.00 34.15 44.65
N LYS A 14 14.79 35.36 44.10
CA LYS A 14 13.47 35.84 43.69
C LYS A 14 13.14 35.22 42.32
N SER A 15 12.45 34.09 42.30
CA SER A 15 11.87 33.55 41.07
C SER A 15 10.72 34.45 40.63
N THR A 16 10.92 35.21 39.55
CA THR A 16 9.85 35.92 38.85
C THR A 16 8.97 34.90 38.14
N THR A 17 7.87 34.51 38.78
CA THR A 17 6.80 33.77 38.12
C THR A 17 6.09 34.71 37.15
N GLU A 18 6.46 34.64 35.87
CA GLU A 18 5.72 35.29 34.80
C GLU A 18 4.45 34.46 34.52
N GLY A 19 3.29 35.13 34.58
CA GLY A 19 2.00 34.51 34.31
C GLY A 19 1.63 34.70 32.84
N PHE A 20 1.16 33.64 32.18
CA PHE A 20 0.59 33.70 30.84
C PHE A 20 -0.74 34.46 30.88
N THR A 21 -0.96 35.38 29.95
CA THR A 21 -2.23 36.12 29.91
C THR A 21 -3.35 35.24 29.32
N LEU A 22 -4.59 35.43 29.79
CA LEU A 22 -5.75 34.71 29.25
C LEU A 22 -5.99 35.02 27.76
N ILE A 23 -5.66 36.25 27.33
CA ILE A 23 -5.82 36.66 25.94
C ILE A 23 -4.79 36.00 25.02
N GLU A 24 -3.55 35.80 25.49
CA GLU A 24 -2.53 35.05 24.75
C GLU A 24 -2.99 33.62 24.51
N LEU A 25 -3.58 32.96 25.51
CA LEU A 25 -4.05 31.60 25.35
C LEU A 25 -5.30 31.52 24.44
N LEU A 26 -6.18 32.52 24.51
CA LEU A 26 -7.39 32.60 23.69
C LEU A 26 -7.06 32.75 22.19
N VAL A 27 -6.12 33.62 21.83
CA VAL A 27 -5.73 33.82 20.42
C VAL A 27 -5.08 32.57 19.86
N VAL A 28 -4.26 31.86 20.66
CA VAL A 28 -3.58 30.64 20.21
C VAL A 28 -4.58 29.54 19.85
N VAL A 29 -5.56 29.26 20.72
CA VAL A 29 -6.57 28.24 20.42
C VAL A 29 -7.46 28.65 19.25
N ALA A 30 -7.70 29.94 19.06
CA ALA A 30 -8.43 30.45 17.90
C ALA A 30 -7.68 30.19 16.59
N ILE A 31 -6.36 30.45 16.54
CA ILE A 31 -5.55 30.19 15.34
C ILE A 31 -5.45 28.68 15.07
N ILE A 32 -5.23 27.85 16.11
CA ILE A 32 -5.19 26.39 15.96
C ILE A 32 -6.51 25.86 15.38
N GLY A 33 -7.65 26.38 15.82
CA GLY A 33 -8.96 26.00 15.30
C GLY A 33 -9.11 26.24 13.79
N ILE A 34 -8.63 27.39 13.30
CA ILE A 34 -8.67 27.74 11.87
C ILE A 34 -7.78 26.78 11.06
N LEU A 35 -6.58 26.48 11.55
CA LEU A 35 -5.66 25.57 10.86
C LEU A 35 -6.20 24.14 10.77
N ILE A 36 -6.82 23.63 11.85
CA ILE A 36 -7.41 22.28 11.87
C ILE A 36 -8.56 22.17 10.86
N ALA A 37 -9.39 23.20 10.72
CA ALA A 37 -10.51 23.18 9.78
C ALA A 37 -10.07 22.96 8.33
N ILE A 38 -8.99 23.63 7.89
CA ILE A 38 -8.44 23.48 6.53
C ILE A 38 -7.81 22.10 6.34
N VAL A 39 -7.02 21.65 7.31
CA VAL A 39 -6.31 20.36 7.24
C VAL A 39 -7.28 19.18 7.19
N SER A 40 -8.44 19.28 7.86
CA SER A 40 -9.44 18.22 7.92
C SER A 40 -9.92 17.78 6.52
N VAL A 41 -10.22 18.74 5.64
CA VAL A 41 -10.69 18.44 4.28
C VAL A 41 -9.59 17.77 3.47
N LEU A 42 -8.38 18.31 3.49
CA LEU A 42 -7.24 17.80 2.69
C LEU A 42 -6.81 16.39 3.12
N LEU A 43 -6.92 16.06 4.40
CA LEU A 43 -6.45 14.78 4.93
C LEU A 43 -7.28 13.60 4.41
N THR A 44 -8.55 13.80 4.07
CA THR A 44 -9.41 12.73 3.52
C THR A 44 -8.92 12.26 2.14
N ASP A 45 -8.63 13.19 1.24
CA ASP A 45 -8.09 12.89 -0.10
C ASP A 45 -6.69 12.27 -0.04
N ILE A 46 -5.85 12.75 0.88
CA ILE A 46 -4.49 12.19 1.08
C ILE A 46 -4.56 10.74 1.56
N ARG A 47 -5.50 10.42 2.46
CA ARG A 47 -5.72 9.04 2.92
C ARG A 47 -6.20 8.15 1.79
N ALA A 48 -7.16 8.60 0.98
CA ALA A 48 -7.63 7.83 -0.18
C ALA A 48 -6.49 7.52 -1.17
N LYS A 49 -5.63 8.50 -1.47
CA LYS A 49 -4.43 8.28 -2.31
C LYS A 49 -3.43 7.32 -1.69
N GLY A 50 -3.26 7.37 -0.36
CA GLY A 50 -2.41 6.44 0.38
C GLY A 50 -2.94 5.01 0.39
N ASP A 51 -4.26 4.87 0.49
CA ASP A 51 -4.95 3.59 0.38
C ASP A 51 -4.78 2.99 -1.02
N ASP A 52 -4.95 3.79 -2.08
CA ASP A 52 -4.73 3.35 -3.46
C ASP A 52 -3.28 2.91 -3.71
N ALA A 53 -2.29 3.62 -3.15
CA ALA A 53 -0.90 3.21 -3.23
C ALA A 53 -0.63 1.86 -2.52
N ALA A 54 -1.30 1.64 -1.39
CA ALA A 54 -1.21 0.36 -0.68
C ALA A 54 -1.92 -0.78 -1.42
N VAL A 55 -3.07 -0.53 -2.06
CA VAL A 55 -3.73 -1.48 -2.96
C VAL A 55 -2.77 -1.92 -4.07
N LYS A 56 -2.12 -0.97 -4.74
CA LYS A 56 -1.13 -1.24 -5.79
C LYS A 56 0.03 -2.09 -5.28
N THR A 57 0.54 -1.78 -4.09
CA THR A 57 1.67 -2.50 -3.48
C THR A 57 1.28 -3.93 -3.09
N ASN A 58 0.10 -4.12 -2.50
CA ASN A 58 -0.40 -5.46 -2.16
C ASN A 58 -0.63 -6.32 -3.41
N LEU A 59 -1.16 -5.74 -4.49
CA LEU A 59 -1.34 -6.44 -5.76
C LEU A 59 -0.02 -6.80 -6.44
N GLN A 60 1.03 -5.99 -6.27
CA GLN A 60 2.39 -6.37 -6.66
C GLN A 60 2.94 -7.56 -5.85
N THR A 61 2.65 -7.62 -4.55
CA THR A 61 3.01 -8.77 -3.72
C THR A 61 2.34 -10.05 -4.25
N ILE A 62 1.05 -9.99 -4.58
CA ILE A 62 0.31 -11.13 -5.14
C ILE A 62 0.95 -11.61 -6.43
N LYS A 63 1.30 -10.70 -7.34
CA LYS A 63 1.97 -11.06 -8.60
C LYS A 63 3.27 -11.84 -8.37
N ASN A 64 4.12 -11.39 -7.45
CA ASN A 64 5.37 -12.09 -7.14
C ASN A 64 5.12 -13.44 -6.47
N GLN A 65 4.14 -13.54 -5.57
CA GLN A 65 3.82 -14.79 -4.87
C GLN A 65 3.12 -15.80 -5.78
N ALA A 66 2.31 -15.35 -6.74
CA ALA A 66 1.66 -16.21 -7.72
C ALA A 66 2.70 -16.94 -8.60
N GLU A 67 3.78 -16.26 -9.02
CA GLU A 67 4.87 -16.89 -9.75
C GLU A 67 5.58 -17.96 -8.92
N LEU A 68 5.83 -17.69 -7.63
CA LEU A 68 6.42 -18.69 -6.73
C LEU A 68 5.49 -19.89 -6.55
N PHE A 69 4.20 -19.63 -6.33
CA PHE A 69 3.18 -20.66 -6.19
C PHE A 69 3.12 -21.55 -7.43
N TYR A 70 3.12 -20.95 -8.63
CA TYR A 70 3.09 -21.69 -9.90
C TYR A 70 4.27 -22.65 -10.04
N LEU A 71 5.47 -22.22 -9.67
CA LEU A 71 6.68 -23.04 -9.73
C LEU A 71 6.63 -24.18 -8.70
N ASP A 72 6.21 -23.90 -7.47
CA ASP A 72 6.16 -24.88 -6.38
C ASP A 72 5.05 -25.92 -6.59
N ASN A 73 3.98 -25.54 -7.28
CA ASN A 73 2.79 -26.36 -7.48
C ASN A 73 2.73 -27.01 -8.88
N GLY A 74 3.89 -27.25 -9.50
CA GLY A 74 3.99 -28.06 -10.71
C GLY A 74 3.45 -27.38 -11.97
N ASN A 75 3.64 -26.07 -12.10
CA ASN A 75 3.15 -25.23 -13.19
C ASN A 75 1.62 -25.07 -13.20
N SER A 76 1.04 -24.82 -12.03
CA SER A 76 -0.39 -24.54 -11.90
C SER A 76 -0.68 -23.49 -10.84
N TYR A 77 -1.60 -22.56 -11.13
CA TYR A 77 -2.14 -21.61 -10.15
C TYR A 77 -3.31 -22.16 -9.33
N LEU A 78 -3.70 -23.42 -9.51
CA LEU A 78 -4.65 -24.12 -8.62
C LEU A 78 -3.90 -25.15 -7.78
N PRO A 79 -4.08 -25.19 -6.45
CA PRO A 79 -3.46 -26.17 -5.57
C PRO A 79 -3.74 -27.60 -6.06
N ALA A 80 -2.78 -28.51 -5.86
CA ALA A 80 -2.87 -29.89 -6.34
C ALA A 80 -4.13 -30.66 -5.86
N GLU A 81 -4.68 -30.29 -4.70
CA GLU A 81 -5.93 -30.85 -4.18
C GLU A 81 -7.22 -30.19 -4.70
N ALA A 82 -7.15 -29.14 -5.52
CA ALA A 82 -8.33 -28.57 -6.16
C ALA A 82 -8.92 -29.55 -7.18
N SER A 83 -10.25 -29.65 -7.22
CA SER A 83 -11.00 -30.45 -8.21
C SER A 83 -10.95 -29.88 -9.64
N GLY A 84 -9.99 -29.00 -9.95
CA GLY A 84 -9.88 -28.33 -11.24
C GLY A 84 -10.95 -27.27 -11.48
N GLU A 85 -11.59 -26.75 -10.43
CA GLU A 85 -12.60 -25.70 -10.57
C GLU A 85 -11.92 -24.33 -10.70
N GLU A 86 -12.30 -23.61 -11.75
CA GLU A 86 -11.95 -22.21 -11.92
C GLU A 86 -12.69 -21.39 -10.87
N PHE A 87 -11.96 -20.49 -10.21
CA PHE A 87 -12.56 -19.53 -9.31
C PHE A 87 -12.80 -18.22 -10.05
N TYR A 88 -14.02 -17.69 -9.95
CA TYR A 88 -14.37 -16.36 -10.43
C TYR A 88 -15.33 -15.70 -9.44
N GLY A 89 -14.91 -14.63 -8.78
CA GLY A 89 -15.73 -14.01 -7.75
C GLY A 89 -15.04 -12.93 -6.93
N VAL A 90 -15.75 -12.45 -5.91
CA VAL A 90 -15.23 -11.47 -4.94
C VAL A 90 -14.13 -12.10 -4.10
N CYS A 91 -13.11 -11.33 -3.73
CA CYS A 91 -11.97 -11.81 -2.94
C CYS A 91 -11.61 -10.90 -1.74
N PRO A 92 -10.85 -11.38 -0.73
CA PRO A 92 -10.38 -12.76 -0.58
C PRO A 92 -11.55 -13.71 -0.30
N VAL A 93 -11.45 -14.94 -0.79
CA VAL A 93 -12.34 -16.03 -0.35
C VAL A 93 -11.66 -16.82 0.74
N ASP A 94 -12.35 -16.99 1.87
CA ASP A 94 -11.92 -17.81 3.00
C ASP A 94 -12.29 -19.29 2.85
N ASP A 95 -12.87 -19.66 1.70
CA ASP A 95 -13.25 -21.03 1.45
C ASP A 95 -12.02 -21.91 1.16
N SER A 96 -11.71 -22.75 2.14
CA SER A 96 -10.67 -23.78 2.07
C SER A 96 -11.04 -24.91 1.08
N SER A 97 -12.28 -24.90 0.60
CA SER A 97 -12.86 -25.82 -0.39
C SER A 97 -12.78 -25.29 -1.82
N ALA A 98 -12.64 -23.97 -2.02
CA ALA A 98 -12.69 -23.34 -3.36
C ALA A 98 -11.37 -23.44 -4.16
N GLY A 99 -10.39 -24.19 -3.67
CA GLY A 99 -9.26 -24.64 -4.49
C GLY A 99 -8.54 -23.53 -5.27
N SER A 100 -8.37 -22.34 -4.71
CA SER A 100 -7.67 -21.23 -5.37
C SER A 100 -6.36 -20.91 -4.64
N MET A 101 -5.32 -20.49 -5.38
CA MET A 101 -4.07 -20.03 -4.76
C MET A 101 -4.29 -18.88 -3.77
N PHE A 102 -5.32 -18.04 -3.95
CA PHE A 102 -5.61 -16.90 -3.07
C PHE A 102 -6.08 -17.30 -1.67
N SER A 103 -6.64 -18.51 -1.49
CA SER A 103 -7.04 -19.03 -0.17
C SER A 103 -6.00 -19.99 0.42
N LYS A 104 -5.11 -20.54 -0.41
CA LYS A 104 -4.08 -21.50 0.01
C LYS A 104 -2.81 -20.84 0.48
N ASP A 105 -2.31 -19.85 -0.26
CA ASP A 105 -1.11 -19.12 0.14
C ASP A 105 -1.48 -17.99 1.11
N LYS A 106 -0.92 -18.04 2.31
CA LYS A 106 -1.22 -17.06 3.36
C LYS A 106 -0.79 -15.64 2.95
N VAL A 107 0.33 -15.49 2.24
CA VAL A 107 0.85 -14.18 1.84
C VAL A 107 -0.07 -13.55 0.81
N MET A 108 -0.53 -14.33 -0.18
CA MET A 108 -1.54 -13.88 -1.15
C MET A 108 -2.86 -13.55 -0.47
N PHE A 109 -3.34 -14.42 0.43
CA PHE A 109 -4.58 -14.18 1.18
C PHE A 109 -4.52 -12.85 1.95
N ASP A 110 -3.47 -12.65 2.74
CA ASP A 110 -3.29 -11.42 3.54
C ASP A 110 -3.17 -10.18 2.64
N ALA A 111 -2.47 -10.29 1.51
CA ALA A 111 -2.30 -9.20 0.56
C ALA A 111 -3.63 -8.81 -0.10
N VAL A 112 -4.43 -9.79 -0.57
CA VAL A 112 -5.76 -9.53 -1.14
C VAL A 112 -6.70 -8.96 -0.08
N ALA A 113 -6.68 -9.52 1.13
CA ALA A 113 -7.49 -9.05 2.25
C ALA A 113 -7.19 -7.59 2.60
N GLU A 114 -5.91 -7.22 2.69
CA GLU A 114 -5.49 -5.86 2.99
C GLU A 114 -5.79 -4.91 1.83
N ALA A 115 -5.58 -5.33 0.58
CA ALA A 115 -5.98 -4.54 -0.59
C ALA A 115 -7.48 -4.26 -0.58
N THR A 116 -8.31 -5.26 -0.31
CA THR A 116 -9.78 -5.12 -0.31
C THR A 116 -10.27 -4.18 0.80
N LYS A 117 -9.63 -4.19 1.98
CA LYS A 117 -9.94 -3.24 3.07
C LYS A 117 -9.60 -1.80 2.71
N ARG A 118 -8.54 -1.60 1.92
CA ARG A 118 -8.07 -0.28 1.51
C ARG A 118 -8.74 0.22 0.24
N GLY A 119 -9.18 -0.67 -0.62
CA GLY A 119 -9.86 -0.35 -1.87
C GLY A 119 -11.38 -0.17 -1.71
N ASN A 120 -12.06 -0.25 -2.84
CA ASN A 120 -13.51 -0.15 -2.99
C ASN A 120 -14.06 -1.36 -3.76
N GLY A 121 -14.14 -2.50 -3.07
CA GLY A 121 -14.53 -3.77 -3.66
C GLY A 121 -13.37 -4.47 -4.37
N SER A 122 -13.60 -5.72 -4.75
CA SER A 122 -12.59 -6.61 -5.30
C SER A 122 -13.23 -7.70 -6.15
N TYR A 123 -12.44 -8.22 -7.08
CA TYR A 123 -12.78 -9.38 -7.88
C TYR A 123 -11.51 -10.14 -8.23
N CYS A 124 -11.59 -11.46 -8.24
CA CYS A 124 -10.46 -12.33 -8.50
C CYS A 124 -10.90 -13.46 -9.43
N TYR A 125 -9.95 -13.88 -10.26
CA TYR A 125 -10.02 -15.06 -11.09
C TYR A 125 -8.81 -15.95 -10.84
N ALA A 126 -9.01 -17.26 -10.78
CA ALA A 126 -7.92 -18.24 -10.79
C ALA A 126 -8.33 -19.51 -11.54
N SER A 127 -7.42 -20.00 -12.36
CA SER A 127 -7.52 -21.27 -13.08
C SER A 127 -6.16 -21.96 -13.09
N THR A 128 -6.05 -23.14 -13.70
CA THR A 128 -4.77 -23.85 -13.80
C THR A 128 -3.69 -23.02 -14.47
N ASN A 129 -4.06 -22.24 -15.50
CA ASN A 129 -3.11 -21.60 -16.42
C ASN A 129 -3.07 -20.08 -16.31
N GLY A 130 -3.97 -19.47 -15.55
CA GLY A 130 -4.04 -18.02 -15.46
C GLY A 130 -4.80 -17.55 -14.24
N TRP A 131 -4.55 -16.30 -13.87
CA TRP A 131 -5.17 -15.65 -12.72
C TRP A 131 -5.25 -14.15 -12.97
N ALA A 132 -6.19 -13.50 -12.31
CA ALA A 132 -6.29 -12.04 -12.29
C ALA A 132 -6.87 -11.57 -10.96
N VAL A 133 -6.47 -10.38 -10.51
CA VAL A 133 -7.04 -9.72 -9.34
C VAL A 133 -7.26 -8.25 -9.66
N ALA A 134 -8.48 -7.79 -9.43
CA ALA A 134 -8.86 -6.39 -9.52
C ALA A 134 -9.36 -5.89 -8.15
N VAL A 135 -8.93 -4.69 -7.77
CA VAL A 135 -9.40 -4.00 -6.56
C VAL A 135 -9.74 -2.56 -6.91
N GLY A 136 -10.91 -2.10 -6.48
CA GLY A 136 -11.42 -0.76 -6.78
C GLY A 136 -10.59 0.30 -6.07
N LEU A 137 -10.37 1.45 -6.71
CA LEU A 137 -9.65 2.57 -6.12
C LEU A 137 -10.62 3.44 -5.30
N LYS A 138 -10.12 4.03 -4.21
CA LYS A 138 -10.89 4.98 -3.38
C LYS A 138 -10.96 6.36 -4.00
N THR A 139 -9.93 6.78 -4.72
CA THR A 139 -9.93 8.10 -5.36
C THR A 139 -10.84 8.17 -6.59
N ASP A 140 -11.15 7.01 -7.19
CA ASP A 140 -12.09 6.89 -8.30
C ASP A 140 -12.90 5.59 -8.18
N ALA A 141 -14.15 5.72 -7.76
CA ALA A 141 -15.05 4.58 -7.57
C ALA A 141 -15.39 3.84 -8.88
N GLY A 142 -15.12 4.45 -10.04
CA GLY A 142 -15.28 3.84 -11.36
C GLY A 142 -14.03 3.14 -11.87
N ALA A 143 -12.91 3.17 -11.14
CA ALA A 143 -11.65 2.59 -11.56
C ALA A 143 -11.14 1.51 -10.62
N SER A 144 -10.40 0.55 -11.17
CA SER A 144 -9.77 -0.55 -10.44
C SER A 144 -8.30 -0.66 -10.79
N TRP A 145 -7.50 -1.08 -9.82
CA TRP A 145 -6.16 -1.59 -10.08
C TRP A 145 -6.26 -3.08 -10.38
N CYS A 146 -5.78 -3.50 -11.55
CA CYS A 146 -5.81 -4.88 -11.97
C CYS A 146 -4.40 -5.42 -12.23
N VAL A 147 -4.15 -6.63 -11.75
CA VAL A 147 -2.95 -7.44 -12.04
C VAL A 147 -3.36 -8.83 -12.54
N ASP A 148 -2.56 -9.43 -13.41
CA ASP A 148 -2.83 -10.77 -13.97
C ASP A 148 -1.56 -11.60 -14.22
N SER A 149 -1.77 -12.85 -14.64
CA SER A 149 -0.74 -13.81 -15.06
C SER A 149 -0.03 -13.45 -16.36
N GLU A 150 -0.58 -12.55 -17.18
CA GLU A 150 0.10 -12.04 -18.39
C GLU A 150 1.11 -10.94 -18.03
N GLY A 151 1.14 -10.55 -16.76
CA GLY A 151 2.07 -9.58 -16.21
C GLY A 151 1.50 -8.16 -16.12
N ALA A 152 0.21 -7.98 -16.40
CA ALA A 152 -0.45 -6.69 -16.27
C ALA A 152 -0.36 -6.17 -14.84
N SER A 153 -0.33 -4.84 -14.74
CA SER A 153 -0.36 -4.10 -13.49
C SER A 153 -0.77 -2.68 -13.85
N THR A 154 -2.05 -2.52 -14.13
CA THR A 154 -2.59 -1.30 -14.73
C THR A 154 -3.86 -0.87 -14.02
N GLN A 155 -4.17 0.41 -14.17
CA GLN A 155 -5.50 0.90 -13.88
C GLN A 155 -6.43 0.51 -15.04
N VAL A 156 -7.65 0.12 -14.69
CA VAL A 156 -8.76 -0.12 -15.62
C VAL A 156 -9.91 0.76 -15.16
N ASP A 157 -10.50 1.53 -16.08
CA ASP A 157 -11.61 2.45 -15.79
C ASP A 157 -12.96 1.70 -15.74
N SER A 158 -13.01 0.68 -14.88
CA SER A 158 -14.23 -0.03 -14.54
C SER A 158 -14.19 -0.55 -13.09
N VAL A 159 -15.36 -0.90 -12.56
CA VAL A 159 -15.50 -1.56 -11.26
C VAL A 159 -14.83 -2.96 -11.27
N PRO A 160 -14.43 -3.52 -10.12
CA PRO A 160 -13.60 -4.73 -10.08
C PRO A 160 -14.15 -5.93 -10.85
N SER A 161 -15.47 -6.14 -10.83
CA SER A 161 -16.13 -7.26 -11.53
C SER A 161 -16.10 -7.16 -13.05
N LEU A 162 -15.80 -5.98 -13.61
CA LEU A 162 -15.67 -5.74 -15.05
C LEU A 162 -14.22 -5.45 -15.47
N ALA A 163 -13.32 -5.32 -14.49
CA ALA A 163 -11.92 -5.06 -14.73
C ALA A 163 -11.15 -6.32 -15.16
N ILE A 164 -11.74 -7.50 -14.99
CA ILE A 164 -11.25 -8.79 -15.48
C ILE A 164 -12.15 -9.20 -16.64
N ASP A 165 -11.56 -9.53 -17.79
CA ASP A 165 -12.31 -10.00 -18.96
C ASP A 165 -12.61 -11.50 -18.82
N GLU A 166 -13.88 -11.88 -18.89
CA GLU A 166 -14.35 -13.27 -18.71
C GLU A 166 -13.93 -14.22 -19.85
N SER A 167 -13.48 -13.70 -20.99
CA SER A 167 -13.08 -14.49 -22.15
C SER A 167 -11.58 -14.72 -22.24
N THR A 168 -10.78 -13.76 -21.75
CA THR A 168 -9.32 -13.85 -21.74
C THR A 168 -8.76 -14.16 -20.36
N PHE A 169 -9.59 -13.99 -19.32
CA PHE A 169 -9.23 -14.17 -17.92
C PHE A 169 -8.07 -13.29 -17.44
N ALA A 170 -7.87 -12.17 -18.12
CA ALA A 170 -6.81 -11.20 -17.88
C ALA A 170 -7.41 -9.83 -17.58
N CYS A 171 -6.56 -8.89 -17.18
CA CYS A 171 -6.99 -7.51 -16.97
C CYS A 171 -7.52 -6.91 -18.28
N SER A 172 -8.74 -6.39 -18.20
CA SER A 172 -9.43 -5.78 -19.33
C SER A 172 -8.62 -4.61 -19.89
N GLN A 173 -8.28 -4.69 -21.18
CA GLN A 173 -7.54 -3.64 -21.90
C GLN A 173 -8.44 -2.49 -22.36
N ILE A 174 -9.72 -2.46 -21.95
CA ILE A 174 -10.71 -1.57 -22.56
C ILE A 174 -10.36 -0.10 -22.36
N ASN A 175 -9.57 0.28 -21.35
CA ASN A 175 -8.94 1.62 -21.21
C ASN A 175 -7.71 1.56 -20.29
N SER A 176 -6.68 0.78 -20.63
CA SER A 176 -5.45 0.74 -19.81
C SER A 176 -4.69 2.06 -19.93
N VAL A 177 -4.81 2.96 -18.94
CA VAL A 177 -3.90 4.10 -18.80
C VAL A 177 -2.56 3.54 -18.33
N PRO A 178 -1.49 3.58 -19.15
CA PRO A 178 -0.19 3.11 -18.73
C PRO A 178 0.26 3.93 -17.52
N LEU A 179 0.75 3.27 -16.48
CA LEU A 179 1.32 3.96 -15.34
C LEU A 179 2.32 5.03 -15.81
N PRO A 180 2.30 6.26 -15.23
CA PRO A 180 3.53 7.02 -15.21
C PRO A 180 4.55 6.15 -14.47
N ASN A 181 5.64 5.79 -15.16
CA ASN A 181 6.74 5.03 -14.60
C ASN A 181 7.05 5.55 -13.18
N PRO A 182 7.26 4.67 -12.19
CA PRO A 182 7.70 5.12 -10.88
C PRO A 182 8.92 6.04 -11.09
N PRO A 183 9.04 7.17 -10.37
CA PRO A 183 10.21 8.03 -10.50
C PRO A 183 11.44 7.15 -10.29
N ASN A 184 12.24 7.04 -11.34
CA ASN A 184 13.44 6.22 -11.40
C ASN A 184 14.25 6.49 -10.12
N PRO A 185 14.43 5.50 -9.21
CA PRO A 185 15.31 5.70 -8.07
C PRO A 185 16.66 6.04 -8.68
N LEU A 186 17.13 7.27 -8.44
CA LEU A 186 18.33 7.85 -9.04
C LEU A 186 19.38 6.78 -9.26
N ARG A 187 19.52 6.33 -10.52
CA ARG A 187 20.49 5.30 -10.87
C ARG A 187 21.84 5.83 -10.40
N PRO A 188 22.51 5.18 -9.44
CA PRO A 188 23.85 5.61 -9.06
C PRO A 188 24.71 5.60 -10.34
N PRO A 189 25.61 6.58 -10.52
CA PRO A 189 26.41 6.68 -11.72
C PRO A 189 27.07 5.33 -11.99
N ALA A 190 26.94 4.86 -13.24
CA ALA A 190 27.50 3.59 -13.67
C ALA A 190 28.97 3.53 -13.24
N LYS A 191 29.32 2.53 -12.43
CA LYS A 191 30.70 2.30 -12.03
C LYS A 191 31.51 2.11 -13.32
N PRO A 192 32.63 2.82 -13.53
CA PRO A 192 33.42 2.68 -14.74
C PRO A 192 33.83 1.22 -14.92
N ALA A 193 33.62 0.71 -16.13
CA ALA A 193 33.96 -0.65 -16.50
C ALA A 193 35.44 -0.92 -16.19
N LYS A 194 35.71 -2.00 -15.46
CA LYS A 194 37.08 -2.45 -15.20
C LYS A 194 37.71 -2.85 -16.54
N PRO A 195 38.90 -2.35 -16.89
CA PRO A 195 39.55 -2.74 -18.14
C PRO A 195 39.79 -4.25 -18.15
N ALA A 196 39.41 -4.89 -19.26
CA ALA A 196 39.63 -6.31 -19.48
C ALA A 196 41.13 -6.61 -19.38
N LYS A 197 41.49 -7.65 -18.61
CA LYS A 197 42.86 -8.18 -18.61
C LYS A 197 43.16 -8.76 -19.99
N PRO A 198 44.34 -8.51 -20.56
CA PRO A 198 44.79 -9.20 -21.76
C PRO A 198 44.85 -10.70 -21.49
N VAL A 199 44.31 -11.49 -22.43
CA VAL A 199 44.50 -12.94 -22.48
C VAL A 199 45.92 -13.15 -22.98
N GLU A 200 46.80 -13.65 -22.11
CA GLU A 200 48.13 -14.12 -22.48
C GLU A 200 47.96 -15.47 -23.21
N GLN A 201 48.56 -15.60 -24.40
CA GLN A 201 48.67 -16.85 -25.16
C GLN A 201 49.92 -17.60 -24.72
#